data_AF-A0A3Q9BLH1-F1
#
_entry.id   AF-A0A3Q9BLH1-F1
#
_cell.length_a   1.000
_cell.length_b   1.000
_cell.length_c   1.000
_cell.angle_alpha   90.00
_cell.angle_beta   90.00
_cell.angle_gamma   90.00
#
_symmetry.space_group_name_H-M   'P 1'
#
loop_
_entity.id
_entity.type
_entity.pdbx_description
1 polymer ?
#
loop_
_entity_poly.entity_id
_entity_poly.type
_entity_poly.pdbx_seq_one_letter_code
_entity_poly.pdbx_strand_id
1 'polypeptide(L)'
;MTIGYLVMPHAIVQIEEVEENWKLVERRIEQVQFECLAFDPHDVKRMYAGTFDHGLWVSDDGGKQWRVAGKGINSFRVSAIAVSPVEVINGRGVVWAGTEPSRLYRSEDGGETWTDCPALLDLPSQSSWSFPPRPDTHHVRWIEADRFNQDKVFVGIELGGVMRSLDKGLTWEDRKPGSQFDCHTMATHPKREERIYEAAGGGFAQSRNGGETWQTENKGLDPFTYLVNIAVAADQPDCILVSGAKGPRQAYQAEQAHSVILKREDNQNWRLIEKGLPEAEGMTVSALANSPTEQGVFYAANNKGVFRSETYGENWEKLPLNWPKAYHDLRMKQLLIR
;
A
#
# COMPACT_ATOMS: atom_id res chain seq x y z
N MET A 1 -5.43 -6.12 -22.68
CA MET A 1 -5.39 -4.91 -21.84
C MET A 1 -4.66 -5.23 -20.54
N THR A 2 -3.89 -4.28 -20.00
CA THR A 2 -3.29 -4.43 -18.66
C THR A 2 -4.31 -4.02 -17.62
N ILE A 3 -4.62 -4.94 -16.71
CA ILE A 3 -5.56 -4.71 -15.61
C ILE A 3 -4.84 -4.14 -14.40
N GLY A 4 -3.63 -4.61 -14.12
CA GLY A 4 -2.91 -4.17 -12.94
C GLY A 4 -1.53 -4.79 -12.79
N TYR A 5 -0.91 -4.50 -11.65
CA TYR A 5 0.42 -4.96 -11.28
C TYR A 5 0.39 -5.49 -9.85
N LEU A 6 1.06 -6.63 -9.66
CA LEU A 6 1.26 -7.28 -8.39
C LEU A 6 2.74 -7.22 -8.03
N VAL A 7 3.04 -6.67 -6.85
CA VAL A 7 4.41 -6.63 -6.33
C VAL A 7 4.65 -7.87 -5.49
N MET A 8 5.59 -8.69 -5.91
CA MET A 8 6.09 -9.84 -5.17
C MET A 8 7.56 -9.63 -4.83
N PRO A 9 8.13 -10.37 -3.85
CA PRO A 9 9.52 -10.21 -3.47
C PRO A 9 10.49 -10.24 -4.67
N HIS A 10 10.33 -11.15 -5.63
CA HIS A 10 11.31 -11.33 -6.72
C HIS A 10 10.82 -10.87 -8.09
N ALA A 11 9.62 -10.32 -8.19
CA ALA A 11 9.07 -9.88 -9.47
C ALA A 11 7.96 -8.84 -9.29
N ILE A 12 7.85 -7.96 -10.28
CA ILE A 12 6.62 -7.24 -10.56
C ILE A 12 5.87 -8.06 -11.62
N VAL A 13 4.63 -8.45 -11.32
CA VAL A 13 3.80 -9.27 -12.21
C VAL A 13 2.69 -8.40 -12.78
N GLN A 14 2.69 -8.25 -14.09
CA GLN A 14 1.63 -7.57 -14.81
C GLN A 14 0.50 -8.56 -15.08
N ILE A 15 -0.73 -8.17 -14.73
CA ILE A 15 -1.95 -8.94 -14.96
C ILE A 15 -2.59 -8.40 -16.26
N GLU A 16 -2.70 -9.26 -17.27
CA GLU A 16 -3.28 -8.90 -18.56
C GLU A 16 -4.51 -9.74 -18.87
N GLU A 17 -5.52 -9.08 -19.45
CA GLU A 17 -6.68 -9.72 -20.06
C GLU A 17 -6.57 -9.62 -21.59
N VAL A 18 -6.72 -10.73 -22.31
CA VAL A 18 -6.59 -10.84 -23.76
C VAL A 18 -7.71 -11.72 -24.28
N GLU A 19 -8.67 -11.16 -25.02
CA GLU A 19 -9.79 -11.92 -25.62
C GLU A 19 -10.48 -12.83 -24.58
N GLU A 20 -10.88 -12.25 -23.44
CA GLU A 20 -11.49 -12.94 -22.30
C GLU A 20 -10.59 -13.99 -21.59
N ASN A 21 -9.32 -14.11 -22.00
CA ASN A 21 -8.32 -14.92 -21.33
C ASN A 21 -7.42 -14.07 -20.42
N TRP A 22 -6.91 -14.69 -19.36
CA TRP A 22 -6.08 -14.00 -18.38
C TRP A 22 -4.66 -14.56 -18.40
N LYS A 23 -3.66 -13.68 -18.35
CA LYS A 23 -2.25 -14.10 -18.27
C LYS A 23 -1.44 -13.23 -17.31
N LEU A 24 -0.37 -13.84 -16.81
CA LEU A 24 0.63 -13.18 -15.98
C LEU A 24 1.88 -12.93 -16.81
N VAL A 25 2.41 -11.71 -16.71
CA VAL A 25 3.63 -11.31 -17.37
C VAL A 25 4.62 -10.83 -16.31
N GLU A 26 5.60 -11.69 -16.01
CA GLU A 26 6.58 -11.41 -14.97
C GLU A 26 7.69 -10.48 -15.47
N ARG A 27 8.12 -9.59 -14.58
CA ARG A 27 9.27 -8.70 -14.74
C ARG A 27 10.18 -8.88 -13.53
N ARG A 28 11.37 -9.42 -13.78
CA ARG A 28 12.37 -9.71 -12.76
C ARG A 28 13.62 -8.89 -13.04
N ILE A 29 14.28 -8.44 -11.98
CA ILE A 29 15.65 -7.94 -12.03
C ILE A 29 16.44 -8.89 -11.14
N GLU A 30 17.54 -9.43 -11.67
CA GLU A 30 18.32 -10.44 -10.95
C GLU A 30 18.81 -9.89 -9.60
N GLN A 31 18.71 -10.70 -8.54
CA GLN A 31 19.08 -10.35 -7.16
C GLN A 31 18.27 -9.23 -6.49
N VAL A 32 17.38 -8.56 -7.20
CA VAL A 32 16.56 -7.47 -6.64
C VAL A 32 15.34 -8.03 -5.91
N GLN A 33 15.09 -7.48 -4.72
CA GLN A 33 13.87 -7.72 -3.98
C GLN A 33 12.98 -6.48 -3.97
N PHE A 34 11.82 -6.53 -4.62
CA PHE A 34 10.88 -5.41 -4.66
C PHE A 34 10.13 -5.26 -3.34
N GLU A 35 9.93 -4.02 -2.89
CA GLU A 35 9.17 -3.67 -1.68
C GLU A 35 7.87 -2.94 -2.01
N CYS A 36 7.92 -1.97 -2.91
CA CYS A 36 6.80 -1.10 -3.25
C CYS A 36 6.84 -0.66 -4.71
N LEU A 37 5.68 -0.24 -5.22
CA LEU A 37 5.49 0.24 -6.59
C LEU A 37 4.52 1.43 -6.61
N ALA A 38 4.82 2.43 -7.43
CA ALA A 38 3.92 3.54 -7.71
C ALA A 38 3.94 3.90 -9.21
N PHE A 39 2.80 4.37 -9.74
CA PHE A 39 2.70 4.96 -11.08
C PHE A 39 2.64 6.46 -10.95
N ASP A 40 3.13 7.17 -11.96
CA ASP A 40 2.76 8.57 -12.14
C ASP A 40 1.32 8.63 -12.71
N PRO A 41 0.35 9.23 -11.99
CA PRO A 41 -1.02 9.38 -12.50
C PRO A 41 -1.11 10.30 -13.72
N HIS A 42 -0.06 11.10 -14.00
CA HIS A 42 0.03 11.99 -15.15
C HIS A 42 0.81 11.37 -16.33
N ASP A 43 1.55 10.27 -16.09
CA ASP A 43 2.19 9.45 -17.12
C ASP A 43 2.12 7.97 -16.73
N VAL A 44 1.06 7.30 -17.21
CA VAL A 44 0.79 5.89 -16.89
C VAL A 44 1.88 4.92 -17.35
N LYS A 45 2.87 5.34 -18.15
CA LYS A 45 4.03 4.51 -18.49
C LYS A 45 5.17 4.65 -17.48
N ARG A 46 5.21 5.76 -16.72
CA ARG A 46 6.22 5.98 -15.70
C ARG A 46 5.87 5.29 -14.40
N MET A 47 6.82 4.51 -13.91
CA MET A 47 6.67 3.68 -12.72
C MET A 47 7.93 3.73 -11.88
N TYR A 48 7.76 3.70 -10.56
CA TYR A 48 8.84 3.70 -9.59
C TYR A 48 8.75 2.45 -8.72
N ALA A 49 9.87 1.78 -8.49
CA ALA A 49 9.94 0.58 -7.69
C ALA A 49 11.02 0.71 -6.61
N GLY A 50 10.61 0.56 -5.35
CA GLY A 50 11.50 0.53 -4.20
C GLY A 50 11.93 -0.90 -3.93
N THR A 51 13.14 -1.07 -3.40
CA THR A 51 13.73 -2.40 -3.18
C THR A 51 14.33 -2.51 -1.79
N PHE A 52 14.50 -3.74 -1.31
CA PHE A 52 15.00 -4.01 0.04
C PHE A 52 16.44 -3.54 0.24
N ASP A 53 17.30 -3.68 -0.77
CA ASP A 53 18.74 -3.46 -0.67
C ASP A 53 19.42 -3.06 -2.00
N HIS A 54 18.64 -2.71 -3.02
CA HIS A 54 19.12 -2.33 -4.36
C HIS A 54 18.64 -0.95 -4.81
N GLY A 55 18.23 -0.10 -3.86
CA GLY A 55 17.83 1.29 -4.09
C GLY A 55 16.49 1.46 -4.82
N LEU A 56 16.34 2.61 -5.46
CA LEU A 56 15.15 2.98 -6.23
C LEU A 56 15.36 2.67 -7.72
N TRP A 57 14.33 2.18 -8.38
CA TRP A 57 14.30 1.95 -9.83
C TRP A 57 13.16 2.72 -10.49
N VAL A 58 13.36 3.14 -11.73
CA VAL A 58 12.31 3.78 -12.54
C VAL A 58 12.22 3.16 -13.93
N SER A 59 10.98 3.03 -14.40
CA SER A 59 10.60 2.59 -15.74
C SER A 59 9.80 3.70 -16.42
N ASP A 60 9.99 3.85 -17.73
CA ASP A 60 9.25 4.82 -18.58
C ASP A 60 8.43 4.10 -19.68
N ASP A 61 8.32 2.76 -19.61
CA ASP A 61 7.68 1.93 -20.62
C ASP A 61 6.66 0.93 -20.05
N GLY A 62 6.11 1.25 -18.86
CA GLY A 62 5.10 0.43 -18.18
C GLY A 62 5.69 -0.81 -17.50
N GLY A 63 6.94 -0.72 -17.04
CA GLY A 63 7.64 -1.78 -16.31
C GLY A 63 8.31 -2.82 -17.18
N LYS A 64 8.50 -2.58 -18.49
CA LYS A 64 9.20 -3.51 -19.38
C LYS A 64 10.72 -3.43 -19.19
N GLN A 65 11.24 -2.21 -19.03
CA GLN A 65 12.63 -1.95 -18.70
C GLN A 65 12.72 -1.05 -17.47
N TRP A 66 13.76 -1.29 -16.67
CA TRP A 66 14.03 -0.59 -15.42
C TRP A 66 15.48 -0.11 -15.41
N ARG A 67 15.70 1.07 -14.83
CA ARG A 67 17.03 1.60 -14.55
C ARG A 67 17.11 2.07 -13.10
N VAL A 68 18.31 2.06 -12.55
CA VAL A 68 18.60 2.62 -11.24
C VAL A 68 18.26 4.12 -11.23
N ALA A 69 17.70 4.57 -10.12
CA ALA A 69 17.30 5.94 -9.83
C ALA A 69 17.73 6.32 -8.40
N GLY A 70 17.22 7.45 -7.89
CA GLY A 70 17.45 7.81 -6.48
C GLY A 70 18.73 8.61 -6.22
N LYS A 71 19.23 9.37 -7.20
CA LYS A 71 20.35 10.30 -6.97
C LYS A 71 19.97 11.30 -5.87
N GLY A 72 20.61 11.21 -4.71
CA GLY A 72 20.30 12.00 -3.51
C GLY A 72 19.67 11.21 -2.36
N ILE A 73 19.20 9.97 -2.62
CA ILE A 73 18.74 9.05 -1.57
C ILE A 73 19.95 8.35 -0.96
N ASN A 74 20.17 8.55 0.35
CA ASN A 74 21.29 7.95 1.09
C ASN A 74 20.90 6.63 1.77
N SER A 75 20.17 5.77 1.07
CA SER A 75 19.84 4.41 1.50
C SER A 75 19.55 3.52 0.30
N PHE A 76 19.94 2.25 0.40
CA PHE A 76 19.55 1.23 -0.58
C PHE A 76 18.25 0.51 -0.22
N ARG A 77 17.69 0.77 0.96
CA ARG A 77 16.40 0.21 1.39
C ARG A 77 15.29 1.23 1.16
N VAL A 78 14.54 1.07 0.08
CA VAL A 78 13.41 1.94 -0.27
C VAL A 78 12.11 1.18 -0.02
N SER A 79 11.47 1.46 1.11
CA SER A 79 10.33 0.71 1.64
C SER A 79 8.97 1.29 1.22
N ALA A 80 8.90 2.56 0.84
CA ALA A 80 7.67 3.20 0.40
C ALA A 80 7.93 4.20 -0.73
N ILE A 81 7.00 4.30 -1.68
CA ILE A 81 7.00 5.31 -2.74
C ILE A 81 5.56 5.76 -2.97
N ALA A 82 5.37 7.06 -3.15
CA ALA A 82 4.10 7.65 -3.59
C ALA A 82 4.34 8.72 -4.64
N VAL A 83 3.39 8.90 -5.55
CA VAL A 83 3.37 10.01 -6.51
C VAL A 83 2.14 10.86 -6.20
N SER A 84 2.34 12.17 -6.06
CA SER A 84 1.24 13.11 -5.84
C SER A 84 0.35 13.16 -7.09
N PRO A 85 -0.97 13.00 -6.95
CA PRO A 85 -1.91 13.15 -8.07
C PRO A 85 -2.35 14.59 -8.32
N VAL A 86 -1.97 15.54 -7.46
CA VAL A 86 -2.40 16.94 -7.53
C VAL A 86 -1.23 17.93 -7.56
N GLU A 87 -0.05 17.53 -7.07
CA GLU A 87 1.16 18.35 -7.19
C GLU A 87 1.94 17.93 -8.44
N VAL A 88 1.89 18.78 -9.47
CA VAL A 88 2.52 18.52 -10.77
C VAL A 88 3.56 19.60 -11.09
N ILE A 89 4.80 19.18 -11.37
CA ILE A 89 5.90 20.06 -11.76
C ILE A 89 6.43 19.57 -13.11
N ASN A 90 6.52 20.48 -14.09
CA ASN A 90 6.98 20.18 -15.45
C ASN A 90 6.25 18.98 -16.10
N GLY A 91 4.97 18.81 -15.81
CA GLY A 91 4.13 17.74 -16.36
C GLY A 91 4.31 16.36 -15.69
N ARG A 92 5.02 16.28 -14.58
CA ARG A 92 5.19 15.05 -13.78
C ARG A 92 4.66 15.25 -12.36
N GLY A 93 4.09 14.20 -11.78
CA GLY A 93 3.71 14.22 -10.37
C GLY A 93 4.95 14.30 -9.46
N VAL A 94 4.87 15.07 -8.38
CA VAL A 94 5.91 15.08 -7.33
C VAL A 94 5.98 13.70 -6.69
N VAL A 95 7.20 13.18 -6.53
CA VAL A 95 7.44 11.82 -6.03
C VAL A 95 8.02 11.86 -4.63
N TRP A 96 7.54 11.00 -3.76
CA TRP A 96 8.00 10.78 -2.40
C TRP A 96 8.59 9.39 -2.25
N ALA A 97 9.69 9.27 -1.51
CA ALA A 97 10.33 7.99 -1.21
C ALA A 97 10.67 7.90 0.28
N GLY A 98 10.32 6.75 0.87
CA GLY A 98 10.57 6.40 2.27
C GLY A 98 11.56 5.25 2.38
N THR A 99 12.40 5.27 3.41
CA THR A 99 13.48 4.29 3.58
C THR A 99 13.47 3.55 4.91
N GLU A 100 14.33 2.53 5.02
CA GLU A 100 14.81 1.94 6.28
C GLU A 100 16.32 2.27 6.46
N PRO A 101 16.75 2.90 7.57
CA PRO A 101 15.94 3.53 8.61
C PRO A 101 15.01 4.64 8.08
N SER A 102 13.97 5.00 8.85
CA SER A 102 12.98 6.02 8.42
C SER A 102 13.66 7.31 8.03
N ARG A 103 13.57 7.65 6.75
CA ARG A 103 13.85 8.97 6.18
C ARG A 103 12.86 9.18 5.04
N LEU A 104 12.59 10.45 4.73
CA LEU A 104 11.71 10.83 3.64
C LEU A 104 12.51 11.66 2.64
N TYR A 105 12.31 11.37 1.37
CA TYR A 105 12.91 12.11 0.26
C TYR A 105 11.81 12.56 -0.69
N ARG A 106 12.04 13.69 -1.34
CA ARG A 106 11.12 14.29 -2.32
C ARG A 106 11.83 14.57 -3.64
N SER A 107 11.13 14.37 -4.74
CA SER A 107 11.59 14.68 -6.09
C SER A 107 10.56 15.50 -6.86
N GLU A 108 11.02 16.58 -7.48
CA GLU A 108 10.21 17.51 -8.30
C GLU A 108 10.47 17.35 -9.81
N ASP A 109 11.40 16.49 -10.20
CA ASP A 109 11.83 16.28 -11.59
C ASP A 109 11.46 14.87 -12.10
N GLY A 110 10.47 14.25 -11.46
CA GLY A 110 10.01 12.90 -11.79
C GLY A 110 10.96 11.80 -11.31
N GLY A 111 11.70 12.00 -10.23
CA GLY A 111 12.58 10.99 -9.66
C GLY A 111 13.99 10.96 -10.26
N GLU A 112 14.40 11.97 -11.02
CA GLU A 112 15.78 12.10 -11.52
C GLU A 112 16.74 12.50 -10.38
N THR A 113 16.34 13.47 -9.56
CA THR A 113 17.05 13.89 -8.35
C THR A 113 16.13 13.96 -7.14
N TRP A 114 16.71 13.76 -5.95
CA TRP A 114 16.00 13.62 -4.70
C TRP A 114 16.60 14.52 -3.63
N THR A 115 15.73 15.18 -2.88
CA THR A 115 16.08 16.04 -1.73
C THR A 115 15.62 15.39 -0.44
N ASP A 116 16.53 15.31 0.55
CA ASP A 116 16.22 14.82 1.90
C ASP A 116 15.23 15.77 2.61
N CYS A 117 14.26 15.20 3.32
CA CYS A 117 13.25 15.92 4.09
C CYS A 117 13.46 15.64 5.60
N PRO A 118 14.43 16.32 6.25
CA PRO A 118 14.89 15.93 7.57
C PRO A 118 13.89 16.22 8.69
N ALA A 119 12.94 17.13 8.49
CA ALA A 119 11.99 17.58 9.52
C ALA A 119 11.17 16.45 10.15
N LEU A 120 10.98 15.33 9.43
CA LEU A 120 10.33 14.14 9.98
C LEU A 120 11.12 13.56 11.18
N LEU A 121 12.45 13.67 11.17
CA LEU A 121 13.33 13.15 12.22
C LEU A 121 13.43 14.05 13.45
N ASP A 122 12.95 15.29 13.36
CA ASP A 122 12.93 16.23 14.48
C ASP A 122 11.72 16.02 15.42
N LEU A 123 10.84 15.07 15.09
CA LEU A 123 9.64 14.76 15.86
C LEU A 123 9.98 14.16 17.23
N PRO A 124 9.32 14.59 18.32
CA PRO A 124 9.54 14.03 19.66
C PRO A 124 9.38 12.52 19.75
N SER A 125 8.45 11.91 19.00
CA SER A 125 8.24 10.47 19.03
C SER A 125 9.34 9.66 18.33
N GLN A 126 10.26 10.29 17.59
CA GLN A 126 11.29 9.61 16.78
C GLN A 126 12.10 8.61 17.60
N SER A 127 12.48 8.96 18.83
CA SER A 127 13.27 8.07 19.70
C SER A 127 12.51 6.84 20.20
N SER A 128 11.20 6.75 19.95
CA SER A 128 10.34 5.61 20.29
C SER A 128 10.00 4.72 19.10
N TRP A 129 10.38 5.09 17.88
CA TRP A 129 10.11 4.27 16.71
C TRP A 129 10.95 3.00 16.74
N SER A 130 10.37 1.90 16.28
CA SER A 130 11.03 0.59 16.25
C SER A 130 10.43 -0.26 15.15
N PHE A 131 11.03 -1.39 14.75
CA PHE A 131 10.42 -2.30 13.77
C PHE A 131 10.56 -3.75 14.24
N PRO A 132 9.66 -4.28 15.08
CA PRO A 132 9.73 -5.68 15.52
C PRO A 132 9.68 -6.64 14.33
N PRO A 133 10.59 -7.64 14.22
CA PRO A 133 11.49 -8.17 15.26
C PRO A 133 12.89 -7.53 15.30
N ARG A 134 13.15 -6.48 14.52
CA ARG A 134 14.38 -5.65 14.53
C ARG A 134 14.10 -4.33 15.28
N PRO A 135 13.86 -4.35 16.61
CA PRO A 135 13.39 -3.17 17.34
C PRO A 135 14.39 -1.99 17.33
N ASP A 136 15.63 -2.24 16.94
CA ASP A 136 16.72 -1.27 16.78
C ASP A 136 16.68 -0.47 15.46
N THR A 137 15.80 -0.83 14.52
CA THR A 137 15.52 -0.06 13.31
C THR A 137 14.06 0.41 13.27
N HIS A 138 13.71 1.22 12.29
CA HIS A 138 12.35 1.68 12.00
C HIS A 138 12.30 2.07 10.52
N HIS A 139 11.14 2.03 9.86
CA HIS A 139 11.09 2.41 8.45
C HIS A 139 9.82 3.21 8.12
N VAL A 140 9.92 4.03 7.07
CA VAL A 140 8.73 4.62 6.46
C VAL A 140 8.00 3.51 5.71
N ARG A 141 6.88 3.07 6.26
CA ARG A 141 6.12 1.93 5.75
C ARG A 141 5.15 2.31 4.65
N TRP A 142 4.53 3.49 4.79
CA TRP A 142 3.56 3.99 3.83
C TRP A 142 3.66 5.50 3.68
N ILE A 143 3.43 6.00 2.48
CA ILE A 143 3.31 7.43 2.17
C ILE A 143 1.99 7.61 1.43
N GLU A 144 1.15 8.52 1.90
CA GLU A 144 -0.13 8.85 1.27
C GLU A 144 -0.16 10.35 0.96
N ALA A 145 0.04 10.69 -0.31
CA ALA A 145 -0.16 12.06 -0.79
C ALA A 145 -1.66 12.32 -0.95
N ASP A 146 -2.16 13.41 -0.36
CA ASP A 146 -3.59 13.73 -0.43
C ASP A 146 -4.01 14.04 -1.87
N ARG A 147 -5.20 13.53 -2.23
CA ARG A 147 -5.71 13.58 -3.61
C ARG A 147 -6.44 14.85 -3.98
N PHE A 148 -6.63 15.75 -3.02
CA PHE A 148 -7.37 16.99 -3.15
C PHE A 148 -6.53 18.19 -2.71
N ASN A 149 -5.52 17.98 -1.88
CA ASN A 149 -4.66 19.03 -1.36
C ASN A 149 -3.17 18.68 -1.53
N GLN A 150 -2.49 19.37 -2.44
CA GLN A 150 -1.07 19.19 -2.71
C GLN A 150 -0.15 19.46 -1.51
N ASP A 151 -0.60 20.22 -0.52
CA ASP A 151 0.20 20.57 0.66
C ASP A 151 0.14 19.46 1.72
N LYS A 152 -0.82 18.53 1.60
CA LYS A 152 -1.07 17.50 2.61
C LYS A 152 -0.48 16.15 2.23
N VAL A 153 0.38 15.63 3.09
CA VAL A 153 1.02 14.32 2.94
C VAL A 153 1.02 13.60 4.29
N PHE A 154 0.73 12.31 4.27
CA PHE A 154 0.80 11.44 5.45
C PHE A 154 1.96 10.45 5.32
N VAL A 155 2.61 10.18 6.45
CA VAL A 155 3.67 9.18 6.55
C VAL A 155 3.33 8.21 7.67
N GLY A 156 3.33 6.92 7.35
CA GLY A 156 3.17 5.83 8.30
C GLY A 156 4.52 5.23 8.67
N ILE A 157 4.83 5.18 9.96
CA ILE A 157 6.00 4.46 10.49
C ILE A 157 5.51 3.16 11.15
N GLU A 158 6.10 2.03 10.74
CA GLU A 158 5.87 0.70 11.32
C GLU A 158 7.08 0.36 12.20
N LEU A 159 7.02 0.48 13.52
CA LEU A 159 6.04 0.98 14.48
C LEU A 159 6.46 2.38 14.98
N GLY A 160 5.63 3.38 14.71
CA GLY A 160 5.81 4.77 15.12
C GLY A 160 4.53 5.59 14.98
N GLY A 161 3.64 5.21 14.07
CA GLY A 161 2.28 5.75 13.91
C GLY A 161 2.12 6.58 12.63
N VAL A 162 1.06 7.39 12.59
CA VAL A 162 0.75 8.27 11.46
C VAL A 162 1.21 9.69 11.77
N MET A 163 2.02 10.26 10.87
CA MET A 163 2.47 11.65 10.86
C MET A 163 1.77 12.38 9.71
N ARG A 164 1.60 13.70 9.86
CA ARG A 164 0.93 14.54 8.86
C ARG A 164 1.73 15.81 8.60
N SER A 165 1.93 16.14 7.34
CA SER A 165 2.37 17.47 6.91
C SER A 165 1.22 18.20 6.22
N LEU A 166 1.21 19.53 6.34
CA LEU A 166 0.25 20.44 5.71
C LEU A 166 0.94 21.50 4.84
N ASP A 167 2.22 21.31 4.56
CA ASP A 167 3.08 22.26 3.85
C ASP A 167 4.10 21.54 2.96
N LYS A 168 3.68 20.46 2.30
CA LYS A 168 4.50 19.69 1.36
C LYS A 168 5.75 19.09 2.00
N GLY A 169 5.62 18.60 3.24
CA GLY A 169 6.65 17.91 4.01
C GLY A 169 7.73 18.81 4.61
N LEU A 170 7.54 20.14 4.59
CA LEU A 170 8.47 21.09 5.22
C LEU A 170 8.40 21.01 6.75
N THR A 171 7.20 20.86 7.31
CA THR A 171 6.98 20.60 8.73
C THR A 171 6.04 19.41 8.93
N TRP A 172 6.12 18.80 10.11
CA TRP A 172 5.37 17.60 10.45
C TRP A 172 4.69 17.75 11.80
N GLU A 173 3.43 17.34 11.83
CA GLU A 173 2.74 16.97 13.05
C GLU A 173 3.13 15.53 13.42
N ASP A 174 3.47 15.34 14.69
CA ASP A 174 3.79 14.03 15.26
C ASP A 174 2.56 13.10 15.29
N ARG A 175 2.73 11.88 15.82
CA ARG A 175 1.72 10.82 15.92
C ARG A 175 0.32 11.36 16.18
N LYS A 176 -0.59 11.10 15.23
CA LYS A 176 -1.96 11.62 15.31
C LYS A 176 -2.76 10.95 16.44
N PRO A 177 -3.44 11.73 17.30
CA PRO A 177 -4.30 11.16 18.33
C PRO A 177 -5.40 10.26 17.74
N GLY A 178 -5.47 9.03 18.24
CA GLY A 178 -6.45 8.02 17.83
C GLY A 178 -6.06 7.18 16.60
N SER A 179 -4.91 7.46 15.98
CA SER A 179 -4.32 6.56 14.97
C SER A 179 -3.67 5.36 15.65
N GLN A 180 -3.30 4.36 14.86
CA GLN A 180 -2.53 3.22 15.36
C GLN A 180 -1.03 3.53 15.42
N PHE A 181 -0.30 2.70 16.15
CA PHE A 181 1.16 2.82 16.30
C PHE A 181 1.91 2.07 15.20
N ASP A 182 1.33 0.99 14.70
CA ASP A 182 1.96 0.03 13.77
C ASP A 182 1.34 0.19 12.38
N CYS A 183 1.49 1.36 11.77
CA CYS A 183 0.82 1.72 10.52
C CYS A 183 1.37 0.89 9.35
N HIS A 184 0.53 0.06 8.72
CA HIS A 184 0.94 -0.78 7.60
C HIS A 184 0.57 -0.19 6.23
N THR A 185 -0.65 0.34 6.12
CA THR A 185 -1.19 0.92 4.88
C THR A 185 -2.17 2.02 5.22
N MET A 186 -2.14 3.11 4.46
CA MET A 186 -3.16 4.16 4.49
C MET A 186 -3.84 4.30 3.12
N ALA A 187 -5.00 4.94 3.10
CA ALA A 187 -5.66 5.35 1.87
C ALA A 187 -6.44 6.65 2.09
N THR A 188 -6.32 7.59 1.17
CA THR A 188 -7.25 8.72 1.05
C THR A 188 -8.43 8.33 0.17
N HIS A 189 -9.63 8.79 0.51
CA HIS A 189 -10.81 8.44 -0.28
C HIS A 189 -10.74 9.08 -1.68
N PRO A 190 -11.01 8.36 -2.78
CA PRO A 190 -10.83 8.86 -4.14
C PRO A 190 -11.76 10.02 -4.55
N LYS A 191 -12.93 10.15 -3.91
CA LYS A 191 -13.97 11.14 -4.27
C LYS A 191 -14.52 11.96 -3.11
N ARG A 192 -13.92 11.84 -1.91
CA ARG A 192 -14.40 12.51 -0.69
C ARG A 192 -13.19 13.08 0.02
N GLU A 193 -13.10 14.40 0.01
CA GLU A 193 -12.05 15.10 0.74
C GLU A 193 -12.07 14.73 2.22
N GLU A 194 -10.93 14.86 2.88
CA GLU A 194 -10.79 14.70 4.33
C GLU A 194 -11.05 13.30 4.91
N ARG A 195 -11.41 12.31 4.07
CA ARG A 195 -11.54 10.91 4.46
C ARG A 195 -10.22 10.18 4.26
N ILE A 196 -9.64 9.69 5.36
CA ILE A 196 -8.43 8.87 5.36
C ILE A 196 -8.65 7.64 6.22
N TYR A 197 -8.08 6.52 5.80
CA TYR A 197 -8.21 5.22 6.46
C TYR A 197 -6.83 4.63 6.73
N GLU A 198 -6.73 3.85 7.79
CA GLU A 198 -5.51 3.17 8.23
C GLU A 198 -5.81 1.69 8.52
N ALA A 199 -4.99 0.81 7.94
CA ALA A 199 -4.85 -0.58 8.37
C ALA A 199 -3.48 -0.75 9.06
N ALA A 200 -3.50 -1.31 10.26
CA ALA A 200 -2.35 -1.37 11.14
C ALA A 200 -2.34 -2.64 12.01
N GLY A 201 -1.23 -2.88 12.70
CA GLY A 201 -1.07 -4.02 13.59
C GLY A 201 -2.04 -4.04 14.79
N GLY A 202 -2.55 -2.87 15.20
CA GLY A 202 -3.57 -2.73 16.24
C GLY A 202 -5.01 -2.69 15.73
N GLY A 203 -5.23 -2.85 14.43
CA GLY A 203 -6.55 -2.82 13.80
C GLY A 203 -6.72 -1.66 12.84
N PHE A 204 -7.95 -1.13 12.80
CA PHE A 204 -8.38 -0.09 11.87
C PHE A 204 -8.57 1.24 12.59
N ALA A 205 -8.14 2.32 11.94
CA ALA A 205 -8.54 3.67 12.30
C ALA A 205 -8.94 4.48 11.05
N GLN A 206 -9.72 5.53 11.25
CA GLN A 206 -10.04 6.48 10.19
C GLN A 206 -10.11 7.91 10.69
N SER A 207 -9.91 8.84 9.77
CA SER A 207 -10.16 10.27 9.95
C SER A 207 -11.25 10.75 9.00
N ARG A 208 -12.04 11.71 9.49
CA ARG A 208 -13.11 12.39 8.73
C ARG A 208 -12.89 13.91 8.61
N ASN A 209 -11.73 14.41 9.04
CA ASN A 209 -11.37 15.83 9.08
C ASN A 209 -9.91 16.04 8.60
N GLY A 210 -9.52 15.33 7.54
CA GLY A 210 -8.23 15.56 6.90
C GLY A 210 -7.05 15.09 7.74
N GLY A 211 -7.27 14.10 8.61
CA GLY A 211 -6.25 13.48 9.42
C GLY A 211 -5.89 14.25 10.68
N GLU A 212 -6.69 15.24 11.08
CA GLU A 212 -6.47 16.00 12.32
C GLU A 212 -6.72 15.12 13.55
N THR A 213 -7.86 14.40 13.55
CA THR A 213 -8.21 13.41 14.57
C THR A 213 -8.59 12.08 13.92
N TRP A 214 -8.36 11.00 14.66
CA TRP A 214 -8.59 9.63 14.21
C TRP A 214 -9.45 8.86 15.20
N GLN A 215 -10.21 7.90 14.69
CA GLN A 215 -11.09 7.04 15.47
C GLN A 215 -10.81 5.58 15.15
N THR A 216 -10.55 4.79 16.18
CA THR A 216 -10.36 3.34 16.08
C THR A 216 -11.70 2.63 16.13
N GLU A 217 -11.93 1.69 15.20
CA GLU A 217 -13.22 1.01 15.07
C GLU A 217 -13.00 -0.48 14.79
N ASN A 218 -12.62 -1.24 15.82
CA ASN A 218 -12.18 -2.63 15.68
C ASN A 218 -13.29 -3.69 15.92
N LYS A 219 -14.52 -3.26 16.22
CA LYS A 219 -15.58 -4.21 16.59
C LYS A 219 -15.89 -5.15 15.42
N GLY A 220 -15.74 -6.45 15.66
CA GLY A 220 -15.91 -7.50 14.65
C GLY A 220 -14.63 -7.92 13.92
N LEU A 221 -13.48 -7.30 14.24
CA LEU A 221 -12.18 -7.74 13.69
C LEU A 221 -11.66 -9.01 14.37
N ASP A 222 -12.01 -9.26 15.64
CA ASP A 222 -11.49 -10.40 16.38
C ASP A 222 -11.83 -11.75 15.72
N PRO A 223 -10.87 -12.70 15.64
CA PRO A 223 -9.50 -12.65 16.15
C PRO A 223 -8.46 -12.07 15.15
N PHE A 224 -8.87 -11.48 14.04
CA PHE A 224 -8.04 -11.04 12.91
C PHE A 224 -7.70 -9.54 12.93
N THR A 225 -7.31 -9.02 14.10
CA THR A 225 -7.06 -7.59 14.34
C THR A 225 -5.76 -7.07 13.73
N TYR A 226 -4.84 -7.94 13.31
CA TYR A 226 -3.59 -7.52 12.67
C TYR A 226 -3.82 -7.25 11.18
N LEU A 227 -4.16 -6.00 10.82
CA LEU A 227 -4.56 -5.61 9.46
C LEU A 227 -3.37 -5.14 8.62
N VAL A 228 -3.25 -5.58 7.38
CA VAL A 228 -2.11 -5.25 6.51
C VAL A 228 -2.46 -4.37 5.33
N ASN A 229 -3.56 -4.65 4.62
CA ASN A 229 -4.01 -3.89 3.46
C ASN A 229 -5.42 -3.38 3.65
N ILE A 230 -5.74 -2.29 2.95
CA ILE A 230 -7.06 -1.67 2.91
C ILE A 230 -7.41 -1.25 1.49
N ALA A 231 -8.68 -1.39 1.12
CA ALA A 231 -9.25 -0.80 -0.09
C ALA A 231 -10.63 -0.21 0.22
N VAL A 232 -10.98 0.89 -0.44
CA VAL A 232 -12.24 1.61 -0.23
C VAL A 232 -12.99 1.78 -1.55
N ALA A 233 -14.32 1.67 -1.52
CA ALA A 233 -15.13 1.85 -2.72
C ALA A 233 -15.13 3.32 -3.13
N ALA A 234 -14.87 3.61 -4.41
CA ALA A 234 -14.68 5.00 -4.80
C ALA A 234 -15.91 5.90 -4.69
N ASP A 235 -17.09 5.31 -4.75
CA ASP A 235 -18.39 5.96 -4.67
C ASP A 235 -19.04 5.85 -3.28
N GLN A 236 -18.54 4.99 -2.41
CA GLN A 236 -19.11 4.71 -1.08
C GLN A 236 -18.03 4.74 0.01
N PRO A 237 -17.85 5.89 0.69
CA PRO A 237 -16.72 6.09 1.60
C PRO A 237 -16.80 5.29 2.90
N ASP A 238 -17.92 4.64 3.18
CA ASP A 238 -18.05 3.75 4.34
C ASP A 238 -18.01 2.27 3.93
N CYS A 239 -17.90 1.93 2.63
CA CYS A 239 -17.65 0.58 2.13
C CYS A 239 -16.13 0.32 2.05
N ILE A 240 -15.63 -0.42 3.02
CA ILE A 240 -14.20 -0.62 3.26
C ILE A 240 -13.90 -2.11 3.35
N LEU A 241 -12.84 -2.55 2.68
CA LEU A 241 -12.28 -3.89 2.80
C LEU A 241 -10.91 -3.83 3.44
N VAL A 242 -10.62 -4.75 4.35
CA VAL A 242 -9.29 -4.94 4.95
C VAL A 242 -8.86 -6.39 4.85
N SER A 243 -7.56 -6.63 4.73
CA SER A 243 -6.98 -7.96 4.87
C SER A 243 -6.34 -8.08 6.26
N GLY A 244 -6.80 -9.04 7.06
CA GLY A 244 -6.36 -9.22 8.45
C GLY A 244 -5.84 -10.63 8.74
N ALA A 245 -5.00 -10.74 9.76
CA ALA A 245 -4.52 -12.00 10.32
C ALA A 245 -4.59 -11.98 11.85
N LYS A 246 -4.39 -13.14 12.50
CA LYS A 246 -4.38 -13.24 13.97
C LYS A 246 -3.14 -12.60 14.62
N GLY A 247 -2.13 -12.27 13.83
CA GLY A 247 -0.88 -11.70 14.30
C GLY A 247 0.17 -11.63 13.18
N PRO A 248 1.37 -11.09 13.48
CA PRO A 248 2.40 -10.83 12.48
C PRO A 248 2.94 -12.11 11.84
N ARG A 249 3.06 -13.22 12.58
CA ARG A 249 3.52 -14.50 11.99
C ARG A 249 2.55 -14.98 10.92
N GLN A 250 1.26 -15.01 11.24
CA GLN A 250 0.21 -15.41 10.30
C GLN A 250 0.08 -14.45 9.10
N ALA A 251 0.44 -13.18 9.28
CA ALA A 251 0.42 -12.18 8.22
C ALA A 251 1.63 -12.28 7.26
N TYR A 252 2.83 -12.53 7.81
CA TYR A 252 4.09 -12.36 7.08
C TYR A 252 4.85 -13.66 6.76
N GLN A 253 4.51 -14.79 7.40
CA GLN A 253 5.15 -16.09 7.17
C GLN A 253 4.20 -17.02 6.41
N ALA A 254 4.54 -17.36 5.17
CA ALA A 254 3.65 -18.12 4.29
C ALA A 254 3.32 -19.52 4.84
N GLU A 255 4.27 -20.15 5.52
CA GLU A 255 4.14 -21.45 6.17
C GLU A 255 3.18 -21.45 7.37
N GLN A 256 2.92 -20.28 7.96
CA GLN A 256 1.97 -20.08 9.07
C GLN A 256 0.76 -19.24 8.65
N ALA A 257 0.59 -19.00 7.35
CA ALA A 257 -0.37 -18.05 6.84
C ALA A 257 -1.78 -18.40 7.31
N HIS A 258 -2.47 -17.43 7.91
CA HIS A 258 -3.85 -17.56 8.32
C HIS A 258 -4.51 -16.19 8.30
N SER A 259 -5.09 -15.85 7.16
CA SER A 259 -5.59 -14.50 6.90
C SER A 259 -6.99 -14.51 6.32
N VAL A 260 -7.68 -13.37 6.40
CA VAL A 260 -9.05 -13.20 5.93
C VAL A 260 -9.21 -11.84 5.25
N ILE A 261 -10.30 -11.67 4.50
CA ILE A 261 -10.81 -10.36 4.10
C ILE A 261 -12.02 -10.05 4.99
N LEU A 262 -12.04 -8.85 5.59
CA LEU A 262 -13.19 -8.34 6.32
C LEU A 262 -13.74 -7.11 5.60
N LYS A 263 -15.07 -6.96 5.63
CA LYS A 263 -15.79 -5.79 5.12
C LYS A 263 -16.42 -5.03 6.27
N ARG A 264 -16.47 -3.71 6.10
CA ARG A 264 -17.33 -2.80 6.85
C ARG A 264 -18.08 -1.89 5.89
N GLU A 265 -19.33 -1.58 6.24
CA GLU A 265 -20.23 -0.73 5.47
C GLU A 265 -21.12 0.07 6.43
N ASP A 266 -21.48 1.31 6.09
CA ASP A 266 -22.43 2.16 6.84
C ASP A 266 -22.19 2.22 8.35
N ASN A 267 -20.92 2.27 8.76
CA ASN A 267 -20.47 2.27 10.15
C ASN A 267 -20.88 1.04 10.97
N GLN A 268 -21.28 -0.06 10.33
CA GLN A 268 -21.54 -1.34 10.98
C GLN A 268 -20.24 -1.96 11.54
N ASN A 269 -20.38 -3.05 12.29
CA ASN A 269 -19.23 -3.83 12.71
C ASN A 269 -18.57 -4.50 11.49
N TRP A 270 -17.29 -4.81 11.62
CA TRP A 270 -16.60 -5.64 10.63
C TRP A 270 -17.21 -7.03 10.58
N ARG A 271 -17.26 -7.60 9.38
CA ARG A 271 -17.66 -8.98 9.15
C ARG A 271 -16.73 -9.68 8.18
N LEU A 272 -16.56 -10.97 8.41
CA LEU A 272 -15.79 -11.85 7.56
C LEU A 272 -16.47 -11.99 6.18
N ILE A 273 -15.66 -12.01 5.12
CA ILE A 273 -16.08 -12.37 3.77
C ILE A 273 -15.45 -13.71 3.40
N GLU A 274 -16.30 -14.68 3.03
CA GLU A 274 -15.85 -16.04 2.68
C GLU A 274 -16.28 -16.46 1.28
N LYS A 275 -17.39 -15.92 0.77
CA LYS A 275 -18.01 -16.41 -0.45
C LYS A 275 -17.11 -16.16 -1.67
N GLY A 276 -16.61 -17.27 -2.23
CA GLY A 276 -15.74 -17.27 -3.41
C GLY A 276 -14.26 -17.01 -3.13
N LEU A 277 -13.88 -16.88 -1.85
CA LEU A 277 -12.50 -16.81 -1.41
C LEU A 277 -12.01 -18.18 -0.92
N PRO A 278 -10.69 -18.43 -0.89
CA PRO A 278 -10.11 -19.61 -0.28
C PRO A 278 -10.35 -19.66 1.24
N GLU A 279 -10.15 -20.84 1.83
CA GLU A 279 -10.07 -20.99 3.28
C GLU A 279 -8.96 -20.11 3.88
N ALA A 280 -9.21 -19.61 5.10
CA ALA A 280 -8.29 -18.72 5.78
C ALA A 280 -6.94 -19.38 6.08
N GLU A 281 -6.93 -20.66 6.43
CA GLU A 281 -5.72 -21.42 6.72
C GLU A 281 -4.86 -21.63 5.47
N GLY A 282 -3.59 -21.27 5.57
CA GLY A 282 -2.64 -21.27 4.47
C GLY A 282 -2.82 -20.12 3.46
N MET A 283 -3.73 -19.16 3.71
CA MET A 283 -3.90 -17.97 2.88
C MET A 283 -3.09 -16.79 3.44
N THR A 284 -2.15 -16.27 2.64
CA THR A 284 -1.42 -15.04 2.99
C THR A 284 -2.35 -13.84 2.96
N VAL A 285 -2.00 -12.77 3.69
CA VAL A 285 -2.75 -11.50 3.60
C VAL A 285 -2.90 -11.08 2.14
N SER A 286 -4.12 -10.68 1.79
CA SER A 286 -4.43 -10.28 0.42
C SER A 286 -4.02 -8.84 0.20
N ALA A 287 -3.28 -8.56 -0.86
CA ALA A 287 -3.18 -7.21 -1.39
C ALA A 287 -4.54 -6.83 -2.01
N LEU A 288 -5.08 -5.68 -1.67
CA LEU A 288 -6.44 -5.25 -2.04
C LEU A 288 -6.40 -3.99 -2.89
N ALA A 289 -7.31 -3.86 -3.84
CA ALA A 289 -7.48 -2.66 -4.65
C ALA A 289 -8.93 -2.49 -5.11
N ASN A 290 -9.41 -1.26 -5.21
CA ASN A 290 -10.66 -0.90 -5.89
C ASN A 290 -10.36 -0.57 -7.36
N SER A 291 -11.26 -0.94 -8.27
CA SER A 291 -11.15 -0.53 -9.68
C SER A 291 -11.36 0.98 -9.80
N PRO A 292 -10.45 1.73 -10.46
CA PRO A 292 -10.63 3.16 -10.68
C PRO A 292 -11.67 3.46 -11.78
N THR A 293 -12.02 2.47 -12.59
CA THR A 293 -12.88 2.63 -13.78
C THR A 293 -14.22 1.93 -13.64
N GLU A 294 -14.31 0.87 -12.83
CA GLU A 294 -15.53 0.08 -12.64
C GLU A 294 -16.10 0.27 -11.23
N GLN A 295 -17.33 0.76 -11.16
CA GLN A 295 -18.02 0.97 -9.89
C GLN A 295 -18.29 -0.34 -9.16
N GLY A 296 -18.04 -0.38 -7.84
CA GLY A 296 -18.27 -1.56 -7.01
C GLY A 296 -17.29 -2.73 -7.23
N VAL A 297 -16.32 -2.58 -8.14
CA VAL A 297 -15.36 -3.63 -8.43
C VAL A 297 -14.14 -3.56 -7.50
N PHE A 298 -13.77 -4.70 -6.93
CA PHE A 298 -12.56 -4.88 -6.14
C PHE A 298 -11.74 -6.06 -6.64
N TYR A 299 -10.44 -5.99 -6.40
CA TYR A 299 -9.49 -7.06 -6.64
C TYR A 299 -8.75 -7.41 -5.34
N ALA A 300 -8.46 -8.70 -5.19
CA ALA A 300 -7.66 -9.24 -4.11
C ALA A 300 -6.61 -10.19 -4.71
N ALA A 301 -5.36 -10.10 -4.27
CA ALA A 301 -4.30 -10.99 -4.69
C ALA A 301 -3.56 -11.57 -3.49
N ASN A 302 -3.43 -12.90 -3.44
CA ASN A 302 -2.72 -13.63 -2.39
C ASN A 302 -2.04 -14.87 -2.99
N ASN A 303 -1.37 -15.66 -2.16
CA ASN A 303 -0.66 -16.87 -2.56
C ASN A 303 -1.55 -17.94 -3.26
N LYS A 304 -2.88 -17.84 -3.23
CA LYS A 304 -3.82 -18.75 -3.89
C LYS A 304 -4.34 -18.26 -5.24
N GLY A 305 -4.13 -16.99 -5.60
CA GLY A 305 -4.59 -16.42 -6.87
C GLY A 305 -4.92 -14.93 -6.83
N VAL A 306 -5.52 -14.47 -7.92
CA VAL A 306 -6.18 -13.17 -8.01
C VAL A 306 -7.68 -13.41 -8.07
N PHE A 307 -8.42 -12.63 -7.28
CA PHE A 307 -9.85 -12.69 -7.14
C PHE A 307 -10.44 -11.33 -7.50
N ARG A 308 -11.62 -11.35 -8.11
CA ARG A 308 -12.37 -10.15 -8.48
C ARG A 308 -13.76 -10.22 -7.86
N SER A 309 -14.27 -9.09 -7.39
CA SER A 309 -15.64 -8.94 -6.93
C SER A 309 -16.28 -7.78 -7.68
N GLU A 310 -17.48 -7.97 -8.21
CA GLU A 310 -18.31 -6.89 -8.79
C GLU A 310 -19.38 -6.39 -7.82
N THR A 311 -19.43 -6.96 -6.61
CA THR A 311 -20.50 -6.72 -5.65
C THR A 311 -19.94 -6.07 -4.40
N TYR A 312 -19.12 -5.02 -4.54
CA TYR A 312 -18.53 -4.28 -3.42
C TYR A 312 -17.80 -5.19 -2.40
N GLY A 313 -17.19 -6.28 -2.88
CA GLY A 313 -16.47 -7.24 -2.05
C GLY A 313 -17.35 -8.29 -1.35
N GLU A 314 -18.65 -8.41 -1.65
CA GLU A 314 -19.51 -9.46 -1.07
C GLU A 314 -19.23 -10.86 -1.62
N ASN A 315 -19.09 -10.97 -2.94
CA ASN A 315 -18.93 -12.23 -3.66
C ASN A 315 -17.68 -12.11 -4.52
N TRP A 316 -16.83 -13.11 -4.43
CA TRP A 316 -15.56 -13.14 -5.17
C TRP A 316 -15.56 -14.27 -6.19
N GLU A 317 -14.82 -14.04 -7.27
CA GLU A 317 -14.54 -15.05 -8.27
C GLU A 317 -13.03 -15.09 -8.50
N LYS A 318 -12.48 -16.30 -8.53
CA LYS A 318 -11.07 -16.48 -8.86
C LYS A 318 -10.89 -16.27 -10.36
N LEU A 319 -10.00 -15.37 -10.74
CA LEU A 319 -9.66 -15.17 -12.14
C LEU A 319 -9.01 -16.46 -12.71
N PRO A 320 -9.32 -16.85 -13.95
CA PRO A 320 -8.83 -18.09 -14.58
C PRO A 320 -7.36 -17.96 -15.03
N LEU A 321 -6.49 -17.58 -14.11
CA LEU A 321 -5.04 -17.45 -14.31
C LEU A 321 -4.35 -18.78 -14.03
N ASN A 322 -3.37 -19.14 -14.86
CA ASN A 322 -2.42 -20.18 -14.50
C ASN A 322 -1.51 -19.67 -13.38
N TRP A 323 -1.85 -20.02 -12.14
CA TRP A 323 -1.15 -19.55 -10.94
C TRP A 323 0.09 -20.41 -10.66
N PRO A 324 1.32 -19.86 -10.75
CA PRO A 324 2.54 -20.63 -10.54
C PRO A 324 2.65 -21.20 -9.13
N LYS A 325 3.08 -22.47 -9.01
CA LYS A 325 3.31 -23.12 -7.71
C LYS A 325 4.28 -22.34 -6.82
N ALA A 326 5.29 -21.72 -7.42
CA ALA A 326 6.26 -20.90 -6.71
C ALA A 326 5.64 -19.70 -5.96
N TYR A 327 4.41 -19.30 -6.28
CA TYR A 327 3.72 -18.21 -5.60
C TYR A 327 2.98 -18.66 -4.34
N HIS A 328 2.79 -19.97 -4.14
CA HIS A 328 2.05 -20.49 -2.99
C HIS A 328 2.75 -20.22 -1.66
N ASP A 329 4.08 -20.04 -1.69
CA ASP A 329 4.91 -19.76 -0.53
C ASP A 329 5.33 -18.28 -0.46
N LEU A 330 4.71 -17.40 -1.26
CA LEU A 330 5.04 -15.99 -1.33
C LEU A 330 3.89 -15.11 -0.83
N ARG A 331 4.24 -14.05 -0.10
CA ARG A 331 3.33 -12.95 0.21
C ARG A 331 3.34 -11.93 -0.93
N MET A 332 2.14 -11.48 -1.30
CA MET A 332 1.94 -10.34 -2.19
C MET A 332 2.09 -9.04 -1.40
N LYS A 333 3.02 -8.16 -1.80
CA LYS A 333 3.32 -6.93 -1.06
C LYS A 333 2.34 -5.81 -1.37
N GLN A 334 1.92 -5.69 -2.63
CA GLN A 334 1.05 -4.62 -3.10
C GLN A 334 0.32 -5.06 -4.38
N LEU A 335 -0.90 -4.58 -4.56
CA LEU A 335 -1.70 -4.75 -5.77
C LEU A 335 -2.15 -3.37 -6.23
N LEU A 336 -1.96 -3.09 -7.52
CA LEU A 336 -2.41 -1.84 -8.13
C LEU A 336 -3.22 -2.14 -9.38
N ILE A 337 -4.36 -1.47 -9.54
CA ILE A 337 -5.31 -1.66 -10.65
C ILE A 337 -5.36 -0.38 -11.49
N ARG A 338 -5.55 -0.54 -12.82
CA ARG A 338 -5.57 0.55 -13.81
C ARG A 338 -6.97 0.96 -14.23
#